data_AF-A0A0Q8L6J1-F1
#
_entry.id   AF-A0A0Q8L6J1-F1
#
_cell.length_a   1.000
_cell.length_b   1.000
_cell.length_c   1.000
_cell.angle_alpha   90.00
_cell.angle_beta   90.00
_cell.angle_gamma   90.00
#
_symmetry.space_group_name_H-M   'P 1'
#
loop_
_entity.id
_entity.type
_entity.pdbx_description
1 polymer ?
#
loop_
_entity_poly.entity_id
_entity_poly.type
_entity_poly.pdbx_seq_one_letter_code
_entity_poly.pdbx_strand_id
1 'polypeptide(L)'
;MRDPYEVLGVAKNASAKDIKSAYRKLAKKHHPDQNPNDPKAKDRFAAANQAYEIVGDEKNRAAFDRGEIDADGKPRFQGFEGAAGGGDPFAGFRRQQGAGGSRFEFRSGRPGGDPFDGNSDIFSQIFGDAFSGARGAGAGDRRQPATAADLNVTLDITIEEAANAEKVTAMFPDGRKVAVKLPTFVEDGQTIRLKGQGEQGPGQPGDALVKIHIRRHPRYRIEGRDLHADLPVPLADAVLGAKVPVETPTGRLAVNVPAWSSSDKVLRLKGRGLPEKAGGHGDLYAHVRIMLPEGGDSALETLLRGQKG
;
A
#
# COMPACT_ATOMS: atom_id res chain seq x y z
N MET A 1 2.00 35.70 -10.68
CA MET A 1 1.79 34.43 -9.96
C MET A 1 0.34 34.40 -9.51
N ARG A 2 -0.42 33.34 -9.81
CA ARG A 2 -1.87 33.31 -9.53
C ARG A 2 -2.11 32.80 -8.11
N ASP A 3 -3.05 33.41 -7.41
CA ASP A 3 -3.44 32.99 -6.06
C ASP A 3 -4.01 31.55 -6.13
N PRO A 4 -3.53 30.59 -5.31
CA PRO A 4 -4.03 29.22 -5.27
C PRO A 4 -5.56 29.13 -5.09
N TYR A 5 -6.17 30.07 -4.35
CA TYR A 5 -7.62 30.12 -4.20
C TYR A 5 -8.33 30.53 -5.49
N GLU A 6 -7.76 31.48 -6.25
CA GLU A 6 -8.28 31.90 -7.56
C GLU A 6 -8.11 30.79 -8.62
N VAL A 7 -6.99 30.05 -8.57
CA VAL A 7 -6.74 28.93 -9.49
C VAL A 7 -7.76 27.81 -9.30
N LEU A 8 -8.14 27.53 -8.04
CA LEU A 8 -9.17 26.55 -7.72
C LEU A 8 -10.60 27.10 -7.86
N GLY A 9 -10.77 28.42 -8.02
CA GLY A 9 -12.07 29.07 -8.13
C GLY A 9 -12.87 29.05 -6.83
N VAL A 10 -12.20 29.15 -5.68
CA VAL A 10 -12.78 29.10 -4.35
C VAL A 10 -12.44 30.37 -3.55
N ALA A 11 -13.27 30.72 -2.58
CA ALA A 11 -12.98 31.83 -1.68
C ALA A 11 -11.86 31.47 -0.69
N LYS A 12 -11.12 32.47 -0.18
CA LYS A 12 -10.02 32.28 0.79
C LYS A 12 -10.46 31.61 2.09
N ASN A 13 -11.73 31.82 2.49
CA ASN A 13 -12.35 31.20 3.65
C ASN A 13 -13.03 29.85 3.35
N ALA A 14 -12.84 29.27 2.15
CA ALA A 14 -13.46 28.01 1.78
C ALA A 14 -13.04 26.87 2.72
N SER A 15 -13.98 25.96 3.00
CA SER A 15 -13.68 24.78 3.82
C SER A 15 -12.73 23.82 3.09
N ALA A 16 -11.99 22.98 3.82
CA ALA A 16 -11.14 21.96 3.21
C ALA A 16 -11.92 21.01 2.27
N LYS A 17 -13.21 20.77 2.59
CA LYS A 17 -14.13 19.99 1.75
C LYS A 17 -14.41 20.68 0.41
N ASP A 18 -14.59 22.00 0.42
CA ASP A 18 -14.87 22.78 -0.79
C ASP A 18 -13.64 22.89 -1.68
N ILE A 19 -12.46 23.09 -1.09
CA ILE A 19 -11.15 23.09 -1.79
C ILE A 19 -10.92 21.74 -2.49
N LYS A 20 -11.13 20.63 -1.77
CA LYS A 20 -11.01 19.28 -2.32
C LYS A 20 -12.04 18.98 -3.40
N SER A 21 -13.26 19.49 -3.26
CA SER A 21 -14.33 19.34 -4.25
C SER A 21 -14.02 20.12 -5.53
N ALA A 22 -13.55 21.35 -5.40
CA ALA A 22 -13.16 22.21 -6.52
C ALA A 22 -11.97 21.62 -7.29
N TYR A 23 -10.94 21.15 -6.58
CA TYR A 23 -9.81 20.43 -7.17
C TYR A 23 -10.27 19.22 -7.98
N ARG A 24 -11.11 18.34 -7.42
CA ARG A 24 -11.61 17.15 -8.14
C ARG A 24 -12.39 17.51 -9.41
N LYS A 25 -13.17 18.60 -9.39
CA LYS A 25 -13.90 19.08 -10.57
C LYS A 25 -12.94 19.57 -11.67
N LEU A 26 -11.91 20.33 -11.30
CA LEU A 26 -10.90 20.83 -12.23
C LEU A 26 -10.01 19.72 -12.77
N ALA A 27 -9.57 18.79 -11.91
CA ALA A 27 -8.75 17.64 -12.27
C ALA A 27 -9.47 16.72 -13.27
N LYS A 28 -10.78 16.47 -13.07
CA LYS A 28 -11.58 15.71 -14.04
C LYS A 28 -11.76 16.48 -15.35
N LYS A 29 -12.03 17.78 -15.29
CA LYS A 29 -12.27 18.62 -16.47
C LYS A 29 -11.02 18.79 -17.34
N HIS A 30 -9.84 18.85 -16.73
CA HIS A 30 -8.57 19.11 -17.42
C HIS A 30 -7.64 17.89 -17.47
N HIS A 31 -8.16 16.69 -17.17
CA HIS A 31 -7.34 15.47 -17.19
C HIS A 31 -6.72 15.24 -18.58
N PRO A 32 -5.42 14.90 -18.67
CA PRO A 32 -4.72 14.70 -19.93
C PRO A 32 -5.35 13.58 -20.79
N ASP A 33 -5.84 12.51 -20.17
CA ASP A 33 -6.51 11.41 -20.91
C ASP A 33 -7.85 11.82 -21.53
N GLN A 34 -8.55 12.81 -20.95
CA GLN A 34 -9.83 13.29 -21.48
C GLN A 34 -9.65 14.45 -22.47
N ASN A 35 -8.47 15.08 -22.49
CA ASN A 35 -8.15 16.22 -23.33
C ASN A 35 -6.78 16.04 -24.03
N PRO A 36 -6.57 14.98 -24.82
CA PRO A 36 -5.26 14.64 -25.39
C PRO A 36 -4.73 15.69 -26.37
N ASN A 37 -5.63 16.49 -26.98
CA ASN A 37 -5.29 17.47 -28.03
C ASN A 37 -5.31 18.94 -27.55
N ASP A 38 -5.59 19.21 -26.27
CA ASP A 38 -5.55 20.59 -25.73
C ASP A 38 -4.29 20.81 -24.88
N PRO A 39 -3.24 21.48 -25.41
CA PRO A 39 -2.03 21.78 -24.63
C PRO A 39 -2.34 22.67 -23.41
N LYS A 40 -3.39 23.51 -23.47
CA LYS A 40 -3.80 24.36 -22.34
C LYS A 40 -4.51 23.58 -21.24
N ALA A 41 -5.01 22.36 -21.52
CA ALA A 41 -5.57 21.49 -20.48
C ALA A 41 -4.48 20.97 -19.55
N LYS A 42 -3.30 20.64 -20.07
CA LYS A 42 -2.13 20.25 -19.27
C LYS A 42 -1.68 21.38 -18.35
N ASP A 43 -1.59 22.61 -18.86
CA ASP A 43 -1.21 23.79 -18.05
C ASP A 43 -2.23 24.07 -16.93
N ARG A 44 -3.53 23.96 -17.24
CA ARG A 44 -4.60 24.14 -16.24
C ARG A 44 -4.61 23.02 -15.20
N PHE A 45 -4.31 21.80 -15.59
CA PHE A 45 -4.19 20.66 -14.69
C PHE A 45 -2.98 20.81 -13.76
N ALA A 46 -1.83 21.21 -14.29
CA ALA A 46 -0.63 21.49 -13.51
C ALA A 46 -0.87 22.63 -12.50
N ALA A 47 -1.49 23.73 -12.93
CA ALA A 47 -1.84 24.84 -12.04
C ALA A 47 -2.83 24.40 -10.93
N ALA A 48 -3.83 23.57 -11.25
CA ALA A 48 -4.77 23.07 -10.25
C ALA A 48 -4.12 22.11 -9.24
N ASN A 49 -3.16 21.28 -9.66
CA ASN A 49 -2.38 20.42 -8.76
C ASN A 49 -1.51 21.27 -7.82
N GLN A 50 -0.76 22.22 -8.36
CA GLN A 50 0.11 23.10 -7.57
C GLN A 50 -0.69 23.91 -6.55
N ALA A 51 -1.85 24.44 -6.94
CA ALA A 51 -2.72 25.15 -6.02
C ALA A 51 -3.24 24.24 -4.89
N TYR A 52 -3.59 22.99 -5.21
CA TYR A 52 -4.07 22.02 -4.22
C TYR A 52 -2.97 21.54 -3.26
N GLU A 53 -1.71 21.45 -3.68
CA GLU A 53 -0.59 21.14 -2.77
C GLU A 53 -0.36 22.21 -1.70
N ILE A 54 -0.70 23.46 -2.03
CA ILE A 54 -0.56 24.60 -1.11
C ILE A 54 -1.77 24.70 -0.19
N VAL A 55 -3.01 24.80 -0.74
CA VAL A 55 -4.20 25.06 0.09
C VAL A 55 -4.98 23.81 0.50
N GLY A 56 -4.61 22.63 -0.01
CA GLY A 56 -5.26 21.35 0.28
C GLY A 56 -4.75 20.68 1.57
N ASP A 57 -3.51 20.96 1.97
CA ASP A 57 -2.96 20.55 3.27
C ASP A 57 -3.12 21.69 4.30
N GLU A 58 -3.52 21.35 5.51
CA GLU A 58 -3.81 22.33 6.57
C GLU A 58 -2.57 23.12 7.00
N LYS A 59 -1.39 22.49 7.04
CA LYS A 59 -0.14 23.16 7.44
C LYS A 59 0.36 24.09 6.36
N ASN A 60 0.36 23.63 5.10
CA ASN A 60 0.76 24.46 3.96
C ASN A 60 -0.19 25.62 3.75
N ARG A 61 -1.51 25.39 3.89
CA ARG A 61 -2.52 26.44 3.81
C ARG A 61 -2.27 27.51 4.86
N ALA A 62 -2.05 27.11 6.11
CA ALA A 62 -1.80 28.04 7.19
C ALA A 62 -0.47 28.80 7.00
N ALA A 63 0.57 28.17 6.46
CA ALA A 63 1.83 28.83 6.12
C ALA A 63 1.66 29.83 4.96
N PHE A 64 0.85 29.50 3.96
CA PHE A 64 0.54 30.39 2.83
C PHE A 64 -0.29 31.59 3.28
N ASP A 65 -1.32 31.36 4.11
CA ASP A 65 -2.17 32.40 4.66
C ASP A 65 -1.39 33.35 5.60
N ARG A 66 -0.34 32.86 6.27
CA ARG A 66 0.61 33.66 7.07
C ARG A 66 1.70 34.35 6.24
N GLY A 67 1.78 34.07 4.94
CA GLY A 67 2.80 34.61 4.05
C GLY A 67 4.20 34.01 4.23
N GLU A 68 4.31 32.90 4.97
CA GLU A 68 5.56 32.16 5.19
C GLU A 68 5.99 31.40 3.94
N ILE A 69 5.05 31.02 3.08
CA ILE A 69 5.31 30.40 1.78
C ILE A 69 4.63 31.19 0.65
N ASP A 70 5.23 31.22 -0.53
CA ASP A 70 4.65 31.82 -1.72
C ASP A 70 3.70 30.88 -2.47
N ALA A 71 3.14 31.33 -3.60
CA ALA A 71 2.24 30.53 -4.42
C ALA A 71 2.93 29.39 -5.21
N ASP A 72 4.24 29.19 -5.03
CA ASP A 72 4.98 27.99 -5.46
C ASP A 72 5.30 27.05 -4.28
N GLY A 73 4.90 27.41 -3.05
CA GLY A 73 5.24 26.65 -1.84
C GLY A 73 6.67 26.88 -1.35
N LYS A 74 7.38 27.90 -1.85
CA LYS A 74 8.73 28.23 -1.40
C LYS A 74 8.68 29.13 -0.16
N PRO A 75 9.54 28.91 0.84
CA PRO A 75 9.59 29.75 2.02
C PRO A 75 9.98 31.19 1.63
N ARG A 76 9.14 32.16 1.99
CA ARG A 76 9.51 33.57 1.93
C ARG A 76 10.42 33.86 3.12
N PHE A 77 11.72 33.99 2.86
CA PHE A 77 12.67 34.44 3.87
C PHE A 77 12.38 35.92 4.18
N GLN A 78 11.67 36.19 5.27
CA GLN A 78 11.43 37.55 5.76
C GLN A 78 12.61 37.96 6.65
N GLY A 79 13.76 38.19 6.02
CA GLY A 79 15.01 38.55 6.67
C GLY A 79 15.59 39.84 6.12
N PHE A 80 15.38 40.93 6.88
CA PHE A 80 16.19 42.15 6.89
C PHE A 80 15.92 43.25 5.84
N GLU A 81 14.67 43.74 5.79
CA GLU A 81 14.39 45.11 5.36
C GLU A 81 14.55 46.04 6.58
N GLY A 82 15.80 46.33 6.96
CA GLY A 82 16.07 47.03 8.22
C GLY A 82 17.52 47.40 8.57
N ALA A 83 18.49 47.32 7.66
CA ALA A 83 19.69 48.14 7.80
C ALA A 83 20.24 48.59 6.44
N ALA A 84 19.99 49.85 6.16
CA ALA A 84 21.00 50.66 5.47
C ALA A 84 22.27 50.64 6.34
N GLY A 85 23.32 49.99 5.85
CA GLY A 85 24.60 49.94 6.55
C GLY A 85 25.47 48.84 5.98
N GLY A 86 26.30 49.20 5.01
CA GLY A 86 27.33 48.31 4.47
C GLY A 86 28.20 47.77 5.59
N GLY A 87 28.07 46.48 5.86
CA GLY A 87 28.80 45.78 6.91
C GLY A 87 28.86 44.30 6.57
N ASP A 88 29.99 43.89 6.03
CA ASP A 88 30.31 42.52 5.64
C ASP A 88 30.16 41.57 6.87
N PRO A 89 29.20 40.63 6.87
CA PRO A 89 28.89 39.76 8.01
C PRO A 89 30.01 38.76 8.34
N PHE A 90 31.09 38.74 7.55
CA PHE A 90 32.28 37.91 7.76
C PHE A 90 33.47 38.65 8.37
N ALA A 91 33.31 39.91 8.81
CA ALA A 91 34.39 40.69 9.43
C ALA A 91 34.96 40.04 10.72
N GLY A 92 34.17 39.24 11.45
CA GLY A 92 34.62 38.48 12.61
C GLY A 92 35.53 37.30 12.30
N PHE A 93 35.47 36.76 11.07
CA PHE A 93 36.25 35.61 10.62
C PHE A 93 37.64 35.97 10.06
N ARG A 94 37.90 37.25 9.80
CA ARG A 94 39.12 37.72 9.11
C ARG A 94 40.30 38.05 10.05
N ARG A 95 40.12 37.98 11.38
CA ARG A 95 41.18 38.34 12.35
C ARG A 95 42.07 37.17 12.81
N GLN A 96 41.86 35.96 12.31
CA GLN A 96 42.60 34.78 12.79
C GLN A 96 42.99 33.82 11.66
N GLN A 97 43.74 34.30 10.66
CA GLN A 97 44.66 33.43 9.91
C GLN A 97 45.70 34.27 9.17
N GLY A 98 46.96 34.09 9.56
CA GLY A 98 48.11 34.68 8.90
C GLY A 98 48.50 33.94 7.62
N ALA A 99 49.11 34.71 6.72
CA ALA A 99 50.08 34.38 5.68
C ALA A 99 49.91 33.05 4.91
N GLY A 100 49.30 33.14 3.71
CA GLY A 100 49.30 32.07 2.72
C GLY A 100 48.33 32.34 1.59
N GLY A 101 48.66 33.28 0.70
CA GLY A 101 47.78 33.70 -0.39
C GLY A 101 47.56 32.61 -1.45
N SER A 102 46.31 32.43 -1.87
CA SER A 102 45.95 31.89 -3.18
C SER A 102 44.77 32.70 -3.71
N ARG A 103 45.01 33.32 -4.87
CA ARG A 103 44.16 34.28 -5.56
C ARG A 103 43.07 33.49 -6.30
N PHE A 104 41.81 33.58 -5.88
CA PHE A 104 40.70 33.01 -6.65
C PHE A 104 40.17 34.06 -7.63
N GLU A 105 40.41 33.78 -8.92
CA GLU A 105 39.99 34.59 -10.05
C GLU A 105 38.58 34.14 -10.46
N PHE A 106 37.58 35.00 -10.27
CA PHE A 106 36.19 34.73 -10.64
C PHE A 106 36.02 34.96 -12.15
N ARG A 107 36.17 33.90 -12.96
CA ARG A 107 35.90 33.98 -14.40
C ARG A 107 34.42 33.79 -14.67
N SER A 108 33.75 34.91 -14.93
CA SER A 108 32.39 34.98 -15.44
C SER A 108 32.23 34.29 -16.79
N GLY A 109 31.21 33.43 -16.90
CA GLY A 109 30.36 33.31 -18.09
C GLY A 109 30.81 32.34 -19.19
N ARG A 110 30.01 31.29 -19.39
CA ARG A 110 29.75 30.75 -20.73
C ARG A 110 28.24 30.62 -20.94
N PRO A 111 27.66 31.13 -22.04
CA PRO A 111 26.23 31.08 -22.32
C PRO A 111 25.85 29.84 -23.14
N GLY A 112 24.73 29.21 -22.80
CA GLY A 112 24.08 28.17 -23.60
C GLY A 112 23.91 26.85 -22.86
N GLY A 113 22.76 26.68 -22.21
CA GLY A 113 22.31 25.42 -21.60
C GLY A 113 20.98 25.63 -20.88
N ASP A 114 19.97 24.85 -21.27
CA ASP A 114 18.57 24.98 -20.86
C ASP A 114 18.33 24.93 -19.33
N PRO A 115 17.46 25.79 -18.77
CA PRO A 115 17.29 25.95 -17.32
C PRO A 115 16.35 24.93 -16.63
N PHE A 116 16.03 23.78 -17.24
CA PHE A 116 14.97 22.89 -16.73
C PHE A 116 15.36 21.45 -16.37
N ASP A 117 16.65 21.07 -16.38
CA ASP A 117 17.06 19.68 -16.09
C ASP A 117 18.02 19.51 -14.88
N GLY A 118 18.02 20.47 -13.94
CA GLY A 118 19.05 20.56 -12.90
C GLY A 118 18.57 20.60 -11.44
N ASN A 119 17.29 20.35 -11.15
CA ASN A 119 16.76 20.52 -9.78
C ASN A 119 17.24 19.45 -8.76
N SER A 120 18.09 18.50 -9.15
CA SER A 120 18.80 17.60 -8.23
C SER A 120 20.29 17.93 -8.01
N ASP A 121 20.92 18.74 -8.88
CA ASP A 121 22.38 18.93 -8.88
C ASP A 121 22.82 20.27 -8.30
N ILE A 122 21.96 21.29 -8.31
CA ILE A 122 22.25 22.58 -7.69
C ILE A 122 22.12 22.51 -6.16
N PHE A 123 21.21 21.68 -5.66
CA PHE A 123 20.97 21.53 -4.22
C PHE A 123 22.09 20.71 -3.53
N SER A 124 22.74 19.80 -4.25
CA SER A 124 23.86 18.99 -3.76
C SER A 124 25.20 19.73 -3.81
N GLN A 125 25.41 20.62 -4.79
CA GLN A 125 26.66 21.39 -4.90
C GLN A 125 26.77 22.53 -3.88
N ILE A 126 25.66 23.23 -3.58
CA ILE A 126 25.68 24.33 -2.60
C ILE A 126 25.79 23.84 -1.15
N PHE A 127 25.19 22.68 -0.82
CA PHE A 127 25.25 22.10 0.52
C PHE A 127 26.49 21.24 0.76
N GLY A 128 27.16 20.78 -0.30
CA GLY A 128 28.39 19.98 -0.23
C GLY A 128 29.66 20.80 0.00
N ASP A 129 29.75 22.01 -0.55
CA ASP A 129 30.98 22.83 -0.48
C ASP A 129 31.11 23.69 0.78
N ALA A 130 30.02 23.90 1.54
CA ALA A 130 30.06 24.69 2.77
C ALA A 130 30.59 23.91 3.99
N PHE A 131 30.73 22.58 3.90
CA PHE A 131 31.07 21.71 5.05
C PHE A 131 32.38 20.92 4.89
N SER A 132 33.10 21.06 3.77
CA SER A 132 34.26 20.21 3.42
C SER A 132 35.64 20.89 3.57
N GLY A 133 35.70 22.19 3.90
CA GLY A 133 36.93 22.99 3.82
C GLY A 133 37.94 22.90 4.98
N ALA A 134 37.79 22.02 5.97
CA ALA A 134 38.71 22.01 7.12
C ALA A 134 38.90 20.65 7.81
N ARG A 135 39.42 19.63 7.10
CA ARG A 135 40.27 18.58 7.71
C ARG A 135 40.85 17.62 6.67
N GLY A 136 42.18 17.66 6.54
CA GLY A 136 43.04 16.48 6.67
C GLY A 136 43.00 15.41 5.58
N ALA A 137 44.17 15.22 4.95
CA ALA A 137 44.52 14.07 4.13
C ALA A 137 44.16 12.73 4.79
N GLY A 138 43.50 11.88 4.02
CA GLY A 138 43.13 10.52 4.38
C GLY A 138 42.25 9.94 3.29
N ALA A 139 42.84 9.14 2.40
CA ALA A 139 42.10 8.28 1.49
C ALA A 139 41.29 7.29 2.33
N GLY A 140 40.03 7.61 2.56
CA GLY A 140 39.06 6.80 3.26
C GLY A 140 37.77 6.82 2.45
N ASP A 141 37.56 5.75 1.70
CA ASP A 141 36.31 5.33 1.09
C ASP A 141 35.14 5.67 2.02
N ARG A 142 34.44 6.79 1.77
CA ARG A 142 33.19 7.15 2.48
C ARG A 142 32.11 6.22 1.95
N ARG A 143 32.15 4.97 2.42
CA ARG A 143 31.04 4.03 2.29
C ARG A 143 29.82 4.69 2.92
N GLN A 144 28.83 5.03 2.10
CA GLN A 144 27.48 5.24 2.58
C GLN A 144 27.13 4.05 3.49
N PRO A 145 26.45 4.27 4.64
CA PRO A 145 26.02 3.15 5.47
C PRO A 145 25.23 2.19 4.57
N ALA A 146 25.76 0.98 4.38
CA ALA A 146 25.16 0.00 3.50
C ALA A 146 23.72 -0.22 3.97
N THR A 147 22.74 0.03 3.10
CA THR A 147 21.36 -0.40 3.31
C THR A 147 21.39 -1.90 3.51
N ALA A 148 20.76 -2.36 4.59
CA ALA A 148 20.70 -3.78 4.87
C ALA A 148 19.93 -4.52 3.75
N ALA A 149 20.21 -5.81 3.56
CA ALA A 149 19.65 -6.57 2.45
C ALA A 149 18.13 -6.78 2.61
N ASP A 150 17.45 -6.92 1.48
CA ASP A 150 16.05 -7.30 1.45
C ASP A 150 15.89 -8.76 1.88
N LEU A 151 14.81 -9.05 2.60
CA LEU A 151 14.52 -10.36 3.15
C LEU A 151 13.32 -10.98 2.43
N ASN A 152 13.50 -12.16 1.85
CA ASN A 152 12.40 -12.94 1.28
C ASN A 152 11.80 -13.86 2.36
N VAL A 153 10.50 -13.75 2.60
CA VAL A 153 9.80 -14.56 3.61
C VAL A 153 8.59 -15.22 2.96
N THR A 154 8.38 -16.51 3.22
CA THR A 154 7.13 -17.18 2.83
C THR A 154 6.16 -17.11 4.00
N LEU A 155 4.94 -16.64 3.74
CA LEU A 155 3.86 -16.58 4.72
C LEU A 155 2.80 -17.63 4.36
N ASP A 156 2.81 -18.72 5.11
CA ASP A 156 1.80 -19.77 5.03
C ASP A 156 0.51 -19.33 5.71
N ILE A 157 -0.56 -19.14 4.94
CA ILE A 157 -1.88 -18.78 5.45
C ILE A 157 -2.88 -19.92 5.25
N THR A 158 -3.86 -20.00 6.13
CA THR A 158 -5.03 -20.88 6.01
C THR A 158 -6.10 -20.30 5.07
N ILE A 159 -7.05 -21.12 4.67
CA ILE A 159 -8.21 -20.66 3.87
C ILE A 159 -9.10 -19.74 4.71
N GLU A 160 -9.24 -20.04 6.00
CA GLU A 160 -9.95 -19.22 6.98
C GLU A 160 -9.34 -17.82 7.11
N GLU A 161 -8.01 -17.74 7.18
CA GLU A 161 -7.28 -16.47 7.20
C GLU A 161 -7.40 -15.74 5.86
N ALA A 162 -7.25 -16.44 4.74
CA ALA A 162 -7.44 -15.85 3.42
C ALA A 162 -8.88 -15.34 3.20
N ALA A 163 -9.86 -15.92 3.89
CA ALA A 163 -11.26 -15.52 3.79
C ALA A 163 -11.62 -14.33 4.68
N ASN A 164 -11.06 -14.23 5.89
CA ASN A 164 -11.56 -13.30 6.92
C ASN A 164 -10.50 -12.55 7.73
N ALA A 165 -9.21 -12.92 7.67
CA ALA A 165 -8.22 -12.31 8.54
C ALA A 165 -7.80 -10.93 8.02
N GLU A 166 -7.93 -9.91 8.88
CA GLU A 166 -7.38 -8.58 8.57
C GLU A 166 -5.85 -8.56 8.69
N LYS A 167 -5.31 -9.30 9.67
CA LYS A 167 -3.88 -9.38 9.96
C LYS A 167 -3.47 -10.80 10.26
N VAL A 168 -2.36 -11.24 9.71
CA VAL A 168 -1.74 -12.53 10.00
C VAL A 168 -0.33 -12.30 10.51
N THR A 169 0.11 -13.08 11.49
CA THR A 169 1.46 -12.97 12.04
C THR A 169 2.42 -13.79 11.21
N ALA A 170 3.33 -13.14 10.51
CA ALA A 170 4.44 -13.79 9.84
C ALA A 170 5.59 -13.99 10.83
N MET A 171 6.17 -15.19 10.84
CA MET A 171 7.39 -15.49 11.57
C MET A 171 8.57 -15.37 10.62
N PHE A 172 9.47 -14.46 10.93
CA PHE A 172 10.64 -14.18 10.11
C PHE A 172 11.76 -15.16 10.46
N PRO A 173 12.67 -15.47 9.52
CA PRO A 173 13.80 -16.37 9.76
C PRO A 173 14.70 -15.98 10.94
N ASP A 174 14.71 -14.69 11.30
CA ASP A 174 15.45 -14.14 12.44
C ASP A 174 14.70 -14.27 13.79
N GLY A 175 13.53 -14.93 13.80
CA GLY A 175 12.70 -15.14 14.98
C GLY A 175 11.72 -14.00 15.29
N ARG A 176 11.72 -12.91 14.51
CA ARG A 176 10.74 -11.83 14.69
C ARG A 176 9.34 -12.28 14.30
N LYS A 177 8.35 -11.79 15.03
CA LYS A 177 6.93 -11.93 14.70
C LYS A 177 6.42 -10.58 14.20
N VAL A 178 6.06 -10.52 12.93
CA VAL A 178 5.59 -9.28 12.29
C VAL A 178 4.15 -9.47 11.87
N ALA A 179 3.26 -8.58 12.31
CA ALA A 179 1.88 -8.56 11.87
C ALA A 179 1.79 -8.00 10.46
N VAL A 180 1.40 -8.84 9.51
CA VAL A 180 1.21 -8.48 8.11
C VAL A 180 -0.28 -8.23 7.87
N LYS A 181 -0.62 -7.03 7.41
CA LYS A 181 -1.99 -6.73 6.99
C LYS A 181 -2.25 -7.42 5.66
N LEU A 182 -3.22 -8.34 5.64
CA LEU A 182 -3.62 -8.99 4.39
C LEU A 182 -4.55 -8.05 3.60
N PRO A 183 -4.34 -7.90 2.29
CA PRO A 183 -5.33 -7.30 1.42
C PRO A 183 -6.64 -8.08 1.47
N THR A 184 -7.76 -7.43 1.18
CA THR A 184 -9.07 -8.09 1.08
C THR A 184 -9.09 -9.22 0.05
N PHE A 185 -8.28 -9.08 -1.01
CA PHE A 185 -8.12 -10.07 -2.06
C PHE A 185 -6.68 -10.56 -2.07
N VAL A 186 -6.51 -11.87 -1.89
CA VAL A 186 -5.21 -12.54 -1.88
C VAL A 186 -5.22 -13.71 -2.85
N GLU A 187 -4.12 -13.83 -3.60
CA GLU A 187 -3.80 -14.98 -4.47
C GLU A 187 -2.60 -15.75 -3.93
N ASP A 188 -2.60 -17.06 -4.16
CA ASP A 188 -1.43 -17.90 -3.86
C ASP A 188 -0.23 -17.43 -4.70
N GLY A 189 0.92 -17.28 -4.06
CA GLY A 189 2.15 -16.77 -4.68
C GLY A 189 2.26 -15.24 -4.76
N GLN A 190 1.24 -14.49 -4.36
CA GLN A 190 1.29 -13.03 -4.30
C GLN A 190 2.37 -12.55 -3.34
N THR A 191 3.14 -11.53 -3.72
CA THR A 191 4.19 -10.94 -2.86
C THR A 191 3.75 -9.58 -2.31
N ILE A 192 3.88 -9.40 -1.00
CA ILE A 192 3.64 -8.15 -0.28
C ILE A 192 4.98 -7.59 0.21
N ARG A 193 5.27 -6.35 -0.17
CA ARG A 193 6.46 -5.64 0.32
C ARG A 193 6.17 -4.91 1.62
N LEU A 194 6.93 -5.23 2.66
CA LEU A 194 6.91 -4.56 3.96
C LEU A 194 8.15 -3.69 4.09
N LYS A 195 7.95 -2.38 3.98
CA LYS A 195 9.06 -1.41 3.96
C LYS A 195 9.81 -1.40 5.29
N GLY A 196 11.14 -1.50 5.24
CA GLY A 196 12.00 -1.43 6.44
C GLY A 196 11.86 -2.63 7.39
N GLN A 197 11.28 -3.75 6.93
CA GLN A 197 11.13 -4.98 7.72
C GLN A 197 12.14 -6.07 7.31
N GLY A 198 13.05 -5.79 6.39
CA GLY A 198 14.10 -6.69 5.91
C GLY A 198 15.20 -6.95 6.95
N GLU A 199 16.42 -7.25 6.48
CA GLU A 199 17.53 -7.48 7.41
C GLU A 199 17.83 -6.24 8.25
N GLN A 200 18.22 -6.46 9.50
CA GLN A 200 18.69 -5.39 10.37
C GLN A 200 20.19 -5.23 10.24
N GLY A 201 20.66 -4.00 10.13
CA GLY A 201 22.08 -3.68 10.03
C GLY A 201 22.37 -2.29 10.58
N PRO A 202 23.65 -1.88 10.60
CA PRO A 202 24.06 -0.56 11.08
C PRO A 202 23.55 0.62 10.22
N GLY A 203 22.92 0.33 9.06
CA GLY A 203 22.26 1.30 8.18
C GLY A 203 20.73 1.22 8.23
N GLN A 204 20.06 1.80 7.23
CA GLN A 204 18.61 1.66 7.09
C GLN A 204 18.25 0.18 6.86
N PRO A 205 17.25 -0.37 7.57
CA PRO A 205 16.77 -1.74 7.33
C PRO A 205 16.29 -1.91 5.89
N GLY A 206 16.56 -3.08 5.31
CA GLY A 206 16.03 -3.45 3.98
C GLY A 206 14.52 -3.66 4.01
N ASP A 207 13.93 -4.04 2.88
CA ASP A 207 12.51 -4.39 2.78
C ASP A 207 12.30 -5.90 2.97
N ALA A 208 11.14 -6.29 3.48
CA ALA A 208 10.74 -7.70 3.49
C ALA A 208 9.74 -7.99 2.36
N LEU A 209 10.08 -8.93 1.49
CA LEU A 209 9.24 -9.43 0.42
C LEU A 209 8.55 -10.69 0.91
N VAL A 210 7.30 -10.53 1.36
CA VAL A 210 6.50 -11.61 1.93
C VAL A 210 5.69 -12.28 0.82
N LYS A 211 6.10 -13.46 0.39
CA LYS A 211 5.35 -14.28 -0.57
C LYS A 211 4.30 -15.09 0.17
N ILE A 212 3.04 -14.88 -0.18
CA ILE A 212 1.92 -15.59 0.42
C ILE A 212 1.84 -16.99 -0.18
N HIS A 213 1.64 -17.98 0.68
CA HIS A 213 1.30 -19.34 0.29
C HIS A 213 0.02 -19.78 1.01
N ILE A 214 -1.02 -20.14 0.26
CA ILE A 214 -2.24 -20.69 0.84
C ILE A 214 -2.03 -22.19 1.07
N ARG A 215 -2.03 -22.60 2.33
CA ARG A 215 -1.84 -24.00 2.70
C ARG A 215 -2.95 -24.87 2.13
N ARG A 216 -2.57 -26.05 1.64
CA ARG A 216 -3.53 -27.09 1.26
C ARG A 216 -4.37 -27.47 2.49
N HIS A 217 -5.67 -27.40 2.33
CA HIS A 217 -6.60 -27.70 3.41
C HIS A 217 -7.16 -29.13 3.29
N PRO A 218 -7.32 -29.89 4.39
CA PRO A 218 -7.83 -31.26 4.34
C PRO A 218 -9.30 -31.34 3.88
N ARG A 219 -10.09 -30.29 4.10
CA ARG A 219 -11.55 -30.30 3.82
C ARG A 219 -11.97 -29.49 2.61
N TYR A 220 -11.14 -28.56 2.17
CA TYR A 220 -11.49 -27.63 1.09
C TYR A 220 -10.55 -27.85 -0.08
N ARG A 221 -11.14 -27.95 -1.26
CA ARG A 221 -10.46 -27.83 -2.55
C ARG A 221 -10.78 -26.44 -3.11
N ILE A 222 -9.77 -25.71 -3.55
CA ILE A 222 -9.94 -24.37 -4.13
C ILE A 222 -10.06 -24.53 -5.64
N GLU A 223 -11.16 -24.05 -6.22
CA GLU A 223 -11.40 -24.00 -7.66
C GLU A 223 -11.71 -22.54 -8.03
N GLY A 224 -10.70 -21.81 -8.53
CA GLY A 224 -10.81 -20.37 -8.73
C GLY A 224 -10.99 -19.62 -7.41
N ARG A 225 -12.17 -19.03 -7.17
CA ARG A 225 -12.56 -18.40 -5.89
C ARG A 225 -13.62 -19.20 -5.13
N ASP A 226 -14.08 -20.29 -5.73
CA ASP A 226 -15.03 -21.19 -5.12
C ASP A 226 -14.31 -22.25 -4.31
N LEU A 227 -14.98 -22.71 -3.26
CA LEU A 227 -14.50 -23.75 -2.38
C LEU A 227 -15.36 -24.99 -2.55
N HIS A 228 -14.72 -26.15 -2.56
CA HIS A 228 -15.40 -27.43 -2.69
C HIS A 228 -15.07 -28.25 -1.44
N ALA A 229 -16.11 -28.73 -0.75
CA ALA A 229 -15.98 -29.55 0.45
C ALA A 229 -16.88 -30.77 0.38
N ASP A 230 -16.43 -31.88 0.95
CA ASP A 230 -17.27 -33.06 1.13
C ASP A 230 -18.11 -32.88 2.41
N LEU A 231 -19.44 -33.05 2.28
CA LEU A 231 -20.41 -32.97 3.36
C LEU A 231 -20.88 -34.38 3.73
N PRO A 232 -20.36 -34.96 4.83
CA PRO A 232 -20.85 -36.23 5.32
C PRO A 232 -22.28 -36.09 5.81
N VAL A 233 -23.19 -36.91 5.28
CA VAL A 233 -24.61 -36.93 5.65
C VAL A 233 -24.99 -38.36 6.05
N PRO A 234 -25.52 -38.60 7.27
CA PRO A 234 -26.02 -39.91 7.66
C PRO A 234 -27.09 -40.44 6.70
N LEU A 235 -27.13 -41.76 6.45
CA LEU A 235 -28.13 -42.37 5.57
C LEU A 235 -29.57 -41.96 5.92
N ALA A 236 -29.92 -41.94 7.22
CA ALA A 236 -31.25 -41.54 7.67
C ALA A 236 -31.59 -40.10 7.26
N ASP A 237 -30.65 -39.17 7.45
CA ASP A 237 -30.81 -37.76 7.09
C ASP A 237 -30.90 -37.56 5.57
N ALA A 238 -30.16 -38.36 4.80
CA ALA A 238 -30.22 -38.34 3.34
C ALA A 238 -31.59 -38.81 2.82
N VAL A 239 -32.19 -39.81 3.47
CA VAL A 239 -33.51 -40.35 3.11
C VAL A 239 -34.64 -39.41 3.56
N LEU A 240 -34.62 -38.98 4.83
CA LEU A 240 -35.71 -38.23 5.45
C LEU A 240 -35.62 -36.71 5.21
N GLY A 241 -34.43 -36.22 4.87
CA GLY A 241 -34.13 -34.80 4.82
C GLY A 241 -33.78 -34.27 6.21
N ALA A 242 -32.81 -33.36 6.28
CA ALA A 242 -32.31 -32.83 7.55
C ALA A 242 -31.65 -31.46 7.37
N LYS A 243 -31.50 -30.74 8.49
CA LYS A 243 -30.61 -29.57 8.56
C LYS A 243 -29.25 -30.01 9.09
N VAL A 244 -28.26 -30.08 8.22
CA VAL A 244 -26.92 -30.55 8.55
C VAL A 244 -25.97 -29.35 8.71
N PRO A 245 -25.16 -29.29 9.78
CA PRO A 245 -24.17 -28.23 9.93
C PRO A 245 -23.02 -28.41 8.94
N VAL A 246 -22.69 -27.35 8.21
CA VAL A 246 -21.53 -27.27 7.32
C VAL A 246 -20.53 -26.31 7.91
N GLU A 247 -19.27 -26.74 7.99
CA GLU A 247 -18.18 -25.85 8.35
C GLU A 247 -17.76 -25.03 7.12
N THR A 248 -17.83 -23.70 7.23
CA THR A 248 -17.37 -22.76 6.21
C THR A 248 -16.14 -22.01 6.73
N PRO A 249 -15.33 -21.39 5.86
CA PRO A 249 -14.21 -20.55 6.30
C PRO A 249 -14.63 -19.38 7.19
N THR A 250 -15.90 -18.97 7.07
CA THR A 250 -16.51 -17.84 7.82
C THR A 250 -17.24 -18.28 9.10
N GLY A 251 -17.23 -19.57 9.43
CA GLY A 251 -17.96 -20.16 10.56
C GLY A 251 -18.91 -21.27 10.16
N ARG A 252 -19.73 -21.75 11.10
CA ARG A 252 -20.68 -22.84 10.86
C ARG A 252 -22.00 -22.33 10.29
N LEU A 253 -22.55 -23.04 9.31
CA LEU A 253 -23.84 -22.73 8.70
C LEU A 253 -24.67 -24.01 8.54
N ALA A 254 -25.91 -24.00 9.01
CA ALA A 254 -26.83 -25.11 8.80
C ALA A 254 -27.37 -25.07 7.35
N VAL A 255 -27.23 -26.19 6.64
CA VAL A 255 -27.73 -26.36 5.27
C VAL A 255 -28.87 -27.37 5.28
N ASN A 256 -29.93 -27.07 4.52
CA ASN A 256 -31.03 -27.99 4.33
C ASN A 256 -30.66 -29.03 3.27
N VAL A 257 -30.51 -30.29 3.70
CA VAL A 257 -30.36 -31.45 2.82
C VAL A 257 -31.76 -31.98 2.54
N PRO A 258 -32.23 -31.94 1.28
CA PRO A 258 -33.56 -32.46 0.95
C PRO A 258 -33.67 -33.96 1.20
N ALA A 259 -34.88 -34.44 1.48
CA ALA A 259 -35.19 -35.87 1.49
C ALA A 259 -34.80 -36.53 0.16
N TRP A 260 -34.48 -37.82 0.21
CA TRP A 260 -34.00 -38.61 -0.92
C TRP A 260 -32.79 -37.99 -1.65
N SER A 261 -31.82 -37.46 -0.90
CA SER A 261 -30.57 -36.94 -1.46
C SER A 261 -29.55 -38.06 -1.67
N SER A 262 -28.97 -38.12 -2.87
CA SER A 262 -27.90 -39.05 -3.22
C SER A 262 -26.51 -38.45 -2.98
N SER A 263 -25.49 -39.31 -2.90
CA SER A 263 -24.08 -38.89 -3.02
C SER A 263 -23.85 -38.12 -4.32
N ASP A 264 -22.88 -37.20 -4.33
CA ASP A 264 -22.55 -36.26 -5.41
C ASP A 264 -23.58 -35.15 -5.66
N LYS A 265 -24.71 -35.12 -4.94
CA LYS A 265 -25.56 -33.93 -4.93
C LYS A 265 -24.78 -32.74 -4.39
N VAL A 266 -24.77 -31.65 -5.15
CA VAL A 266 -24.05 -30.43 -4.79
C VAL A 266 -25.00 -29.41 -4.18
N LEU A 267 -24.69 -28.95 -2.98
CA LEU A 267 -25.39 -27.86 -2.30
C LEU A 267 -24.51 -26.61 -2.38
N ARG A 268 -25.02 -25.55 -3.01
CA ARG A 268 -24.32 -24.27 -3.16
C ARG A 268 -24.64 -23.35 -1.99
N LEU A 269 -23.63 -22.96 -1.23
CA LEU A 269 -23.71 -21.98 -0.17
C LEU A 269 -23.15 -20.66 -0.69
N LYS A 270 -24.06 -19.75 -1.05
CA LYS A 270 -23.70 -18.48 -1.70
C LYS A 270 -22.88 -17.57 -0.78
N GLY A 271 -21.78 -17.00 -1.30
CA GLY A 271 -20.93 -16.04 -0.60
C GLY A 271 -20.11 -16.65 0.54
N ARG A 272 -19.87 -17.96 0.50
CA ARG A 272 -19.11 -18.71 1.52
C ARG A 272 -17.76 -19.24 1.03
N GLY A 273 -17.33 -18.79 -0.14
CA GLY A 273 -16.02 -19.03 -0.73
C GLY A 273 -14.99 -17.94 -0.38
N LEU A 274 -13.96 -17.83 -1.22
CA LEU A 274 -12.88 -16.86 -1.03
C LEU A 274 -13.27 -15.45 -1.51
N PRO A 275 -12.66 -14.38 -0.98
CA PRO A 275 -12.96 -13.01 -1.39
C PRO A 275 -12.68 -12.76 -2.88
N GLU A 276 -13.46 -11.89 -3.52
CA GLU A 276 -13.30 -11.52 -4.92
C GLU A 276 -12.71 -10.11 -5.09
N LYS A 277 -12.02 -9.87 -6.22
CA LYS A 277 -11.40 -8.58 -6.52
C LYS A 277 -12.42 -7.43 -6.68
N ALA A 278 -13.60 -7.73 -7.19
CA ALA A 278 -14.70 -6.77 -7.35
C ALA A 278 -15.49 -6.52 -6.04
N GLY A 279 -15.10 -7.17 -4.95
CA GLY A 279 -15.85 -7.21 -3.70
C GLY A 279 -16.82 -8.39 -3.64
N GLY A 280 -17.16 -8.82 -2.43
CA GLY A 280 -17.92 -10.04 -2.20
C GLY A 280 -17.03 -11.28 -2.08
N HIS A 281 -17.66 -12.44 -2.11
CA HIS A 281 -17.04 -13.74 -1.96
C HIS A 281 -17.58 -14.69 -3.02
N GLY A 282 -16.75 -15.63 -3.46
CA GLY A 282 -17.20 -16.80 -4.19
C GLY A 282 -18.07 -17.70 -3.33
N ASP A 283 -18.34 -18.90 -3.80
CA ASP A 283 -19.29 -19.82 -3.18
C ASP A 283 -18.60 -21.05 -2.57
N LEU A 284 -19.30 -21.71 -1.65
CA LEU A 284 -18.91 -23.02 -1.17
C LEU A 284 -19.86 -24.08 -1.74
N TYR A 285 -19.31 -25.04 -2.46
CA TYR A 285 -19.99 -26.20 -2.99
C TYR A 285 -19.78 -27.39 -2.04
N ALA A 286 -20.84 -27.74 -1.30
CA ALA A 286 -20.86 -28.88 -0.41
C ALA A 286 -21.35 -30.12 -1.18
N HIS A 287 -20.47 -31.09 -1.39
CA HIS A 287 -20.72 -32.34 -2.08
C HIS A 287 -21.25 -33.36 -1.07
N VAL A 288 -22.52 -33.76 -1.19
CA VAL A 288 -23.12 -34.74 -0.28
C VAL A 288 -22.40 -36.07 -0.41
N ARG A 289 -21.97 -36.63 0.73
CA ARG A 289 -21.40 -37.97 0.87
C ARG A 289 -22.24 -38.74 1.87
N ILE A 290 -23.01 -39.72 1.39
CA ILE A 290 -23.83 -40.54 2.29
C ILE A 290 -22.93 -41.45 3.12
N MET A 291 -23.08 -41.36 4.44
CA MET A 291 -22.36 -42.16 5.41
C MET A 291 -23.29 -43.24 5.96
N LEU A 292 -22.84 -44.50 5.90
CA LEU A 292 -23.50 -45.59 6.60
C LEU A 292 -23.25 -45.49 8.11
N PRO A 293 -24.16 -45.99 8.96
CA PRO A 293 -23.95 -46.04 10.40
C PRO A 293 -22.64 -46.75 10.77
N GLU A 294 -21.83 -46.13 11.62
CA GLU A 294 -20.64 -46.78 12.17
C GLU A 294 -21.06 -48.00 13.00
N GLY A 295 -20.37 -49.13 12.80
CA GLY A 295 -20.72 -50.39 13.48
C GLY A 295 -21.83 -51.21 12.80
N GLY A 296 -22.42 -50.73 11.72
CA GLY A 296 -23.50 -51.41 10.99
C GLY A 296 -24.88 -51.23 11.63
N ASP A 297 -25.91 -51.75 10.96
CA ASP A 297 -27.30 -51.70 11.43
C ASP A 297 -28.05 -52.97 11.00
N SER A 298 -28.34 -53.85 11.95
CA SER A 298 -28.99 -55.15 11.70
C SER A 298 -30.41 -55.02 11.15
N ALA A 299 -31.13 -53.95 11.50
CA ALA A 299 -32.47 -53.70 10.98
C ALA A 299 -32.40 -53.27 9.51
N LEU A 300 -31.45 -52.37 9.19
CA LEU A 300 -31.18 -51.96 7.81
C LEU A 300 -30.72 -53.15 6.94
N GLU A 301 -29.81 -53.99 7.45
CA GLU A 301 -29.38 -55.20 6.73
C GLU A 301 -30.54 -56.14 6.41
N THR A 302 -31.42 -56.36 7.40
CA THR A 302 -32.60 -57.22 7.24
C THR A 302 -33.56 -56.67 6.18
N LEU A 303 -33.81 -55.35 6.22
CA LEU A 303 -34.64 -54.65 5.22
C LEU A 303 -34.07 -54.84 3.80
N LEU A 304 -32.78 -54.60 3.62
CA LEU A 304 -32.15 -54.67 2.29
C LEU A 304 -32.00 -56.11 1.78
N ARG A 305 -31.79 -57.10 2.66
CA ARG A 305 -31.82 -58.52 2.28
C ARG A 305 -33.19 -58.93 1.74
N GLY A 306 -34.27 -58.46 2.36
CA GLY A 306 -35.64 -58.72 1.90
C GLY A 306 -35.99 -58.06 0.58
N GLN A 307 -35.30 -56.98 0.19
CA GLN A 307 -35.51 -56.27 -1.09
C GLN A 307 -34.60 -56.77 -2.22
N LYS A 308 -33.50 -57.46 -1.89
CA LYS A 308 -32.52 -57.98 -2.86
C LYS A 308 -32.90 -59.35 -3.43
N GLY A 309 -33.77 -60.09 -2.73
CA GLY A 309 -34.37 -61.35 -3.20
C GLY A 309 -35.68 -61.11 -3.94
#